data_AF-A0A8J7FYC9-F1
#
_entry.id   AF-A0A8J7FYC9-F1
#
_cell.length_a   1.000
_cell.length_b   1.000
_cell.length_c   1.000
_cell.angle_alpha   90.00
_cell.angle_beta   90.00
_cell.angle_gamma   90.00
#
_symmetry.space_group_name_H-M   'P 1'
#
loop_
_entity.id
_entity.type
_entity.pdbx_description
1 polymer ?
#
loop_
_entity_poly.entity_id
_entity_poly.type
_entity_poly.pdbx_seq_one_letter_code
_entity_poly.pdbx_strand_id
1 'polypeptide(L)'
;MAQPGVFLDVILPICIVTGLAGFLLYALVSRLLYDYVDEHYNDMLDKPKGSLYADPEELGAYMGSIWLLTRTGRFRRILSRPVRVLFWLNGLIGALMVGSTLIICLAFLPGPWH
;
A
#
# COMPACT_ATOMS: atom_id res chain seq x y z
N MET A 1 -17.57 22.09 -14.96
CA MET A 1 -16.25 22.61 -15.36
C MET A 1 -15.47 22.87 -14.09
N ALA A 2 -14.62 21.93 -13.66
CA ALA A 2 -13.72 22.20 -12.54
C ALA A 2 -12.77 23.31 -12.98
N GLN A 3 -12.69 24.40 -12.22
CA GLN A 3 -11.79 25.52 -12.54
C GLN A 3 -10.34 24.98 -12.61
N PRO A 4 -9.60 25.26 -13.69
CA PRO A 4 -8.26 24.70 -13.90
C PRO A 4 -7.27 25.01 -12.75
N GLY A 5 -7.50 26.10 -11.99
CA GLY A 5 -6.72 26.41 -10.78
C GLY A 5 -6.96 25.46 -9.60
N VAL A 6 -8.20 25.02 -9.35
CA VAL A 6 -8.53 24.18 -8.18
C VAL A 6 -7.88 22.79 -8.29
N PHE A 7 -7.75 22.25 -9.49
CA PHE A 7 -7.10 20.96 -9.69
C PHE A 7 -5.60 21.04 -9.41
N LEU A 8 -4.91 22.04 -9.95
CA LEU A 8 -3.47 22.23 -9.78
C LEU A 8 -3.09 22.69 -8.36
N ASP A 9 -3.89 23.57 -7.76
CA ASP A 9 -3.55 24.21 -6.48
C ASP A 9 -3.99 23.39 -5.25
N VAL A 10 -4.99 22.51 -5.40
CA VAL A 10 -5.59 21.79 -4.26
C VAL A 10 -5.56 20.27 -4.48
N ILE A 11 -6.11 19.79 -5.59
CA ILE A 11 -6.26 18.34 -5.81
C ILE A 11 -4.90 17.66 -6.02
N LEU A 12 -4.06 18.22 -6.88
CA LEU A 12 -2.73 17.70 -7.18
C LEU A 12 -1.83 17.59 -5.93
N PRO A 13 -1.64 18.66 -5.11
CA PRO A 13 -0.81 18.55 -3.91
C PRO A 13 -1.41 17.61 -2.87
N ILE A 14 -2.74 17.55 -2.71
CA ILE A 14 -3.38 16.57 -1.82
C ILE A 14 -3.10 15.16 -2.29
N CYS A 15 -3.21 14.86 -3.59
CA CYS A 15 -2.90 13.54 -4.13
C CYS A 15 -1.42 13.18 -3.97
N ILE A 16 -0.50 14.13 -4.17
CA ILE A 16 0.94 13.93 -3.96
C ILE A 16 1.24 13.64 -2.49
N VAL A 17 0.75 14.47 -1.57
CA VAL A 17 0.95 14.30 -0.13
C VAL A 17 0.34 12.99 0.34
N THR A 18 -0.88 12.67 -0.12
CA THR A 18 -1.56 11.41 0.21
C THR A 18 -0.82 10.20 -0.34
N GLY A 19 -0.27 10.29 -1.56
CA GLY A 19 0.53 9.23 -2.16
C GLY A 19 1.85 9.00 -1.42
N LEU A 20 2.55 10.07 -1.07
CA LEU A 20 3.88 10.00 -0.44
C LEU A 20 3.78 9.60 1.04
N ALA A 21 2.86 10.22 1.78
CA ALA A 21 2.55 9.82 3.16
C ALA A 21 1.95 8.41 3.22
N GLY A 22 1.05 8.08 2.30
CA GLY A 22 0.46 6.74 2.16
C GLY A 22 1.52 5.68 1.88
N PHE A 23 2.49 5.95 1.00
CA PHE A 23 3.59 5.04 0.70
C PHE A 23 4.44 4.75 1.94
N LEU A 24 4.84 5.79 2.66
CA LEU A 24 5.62 5.67 3.90
C LEU A 24 4.86 4.88 4.98
N LEU A 25 3.58 5.20 5.18
CA LEU A 25 2.75 4.50 6.15
C LEU A 25 2.56 3.03 5.76
N TYR A 26 2.30 2.77 4.48
CA TYR A 26 2.13 1.43 3.94
C TYR A 26 3.41 0.61 4.04
N ALA A 27 4.58 1.20 3.78
CA ALA A 27 5.87 0.55 3.95
C ALA A 27 6.13 0.18 5.42
N LEU A 28 5.87 1.12 6.34
CA LEU A 28 6.12 0.92 7.76
C LEU A 28 5.17 -0.12 8.37
N VAL A 29 3.87 -0.06 8.03
CA VAL A 29 2.88 -1.05 8.47
C VAL A 29 3.14 -2.41 7.82
N SER A 30 3.50 -2.46 6.54
CA SER A 30 3.84 -3.72 5.87
C SER A 30 5.07 -4.38 6.49
N ARG A 31 6.09 -3.59 6.87
CA ARG A 31 7.26 -4.12 7.59
C ARG A 31 6.88 -4.67 8.97
N LEU A 32 6.11 -3.91 9.76
CA LEU A 32 5.65 -4.37 11.07
C LEU A 32 4.81 -5.67 10.97
N LEU A 33 3.94 -5.75 9.95
CA LEU A 33 3.14 -6.94 9.69
C LEU A 33 3.99 -8.12 9.24
N TYR A 34 5.01 -7.88 8.41
CA TYR A 34 5.93 -8.91 7.97
C TYR A 34 6.71 -9.49 9.15
N ASP A 35 7.31 -8.64 9.98
CA ASP A 35 8.06 -9.07 11.16
C ASP A 35 7.17 -9.91 12.11
N TYR A 36 5.94 -9.46 12.36
CA TYR A 36 5.00 -10.19 13.21
C TYR A 36 4.60 -11.56 12.62
N VAL A 37 4.34 -11.62 11.31
CA VAL A 37 3.95 -12.85 10.63
C VAL A 37 5.14 -13.80 10.50
N ASP A 38 6.36 -13.31 10.27
CA ASP A 38 7.55 -14.17 10.24
C ASP A 38 7.82 -14.77 11.62
N GLU A 39 7.66 -13.99 12.69
CA GLU A 39 7.89 -14.46 14.06
C GLU A 39 6.82 -15.48 14.53
N HIS A 40 5.53 -15.25 14.22
CA HIS A 40 4.43 -16.05 14.79
C HIS A 40 3.78 -17.03 13.81
N TYR A 41 3.94 -16.83 12.50
CA TYR A 41 3.22 -17.53 11.44
C TYR A 41 4.16 -17.80 10.24
N ASN A 42 5.34 -18.32 10.55
CA ASN A 42 6.43 -18.54 9.61
C ASN A 42 6.01 -19.35 8.35
N ASP A 43 5.04 -20.27 8.50
CA ASP A 43 4.46 -21.07 7.41
C ASP A 43 3.54 -20.30 6.43
N MET A 44 3.17 -19.05 6.74
CA MET A 44 2.25 -18.26 5.90
C MET A 44 2.97 -17.38 4.88
N LEU A 45 4.27 -17.14 5.06
CA LEU A 45 5.08 -16.32 4.17
C LEU A 45 5.82 -17.22 3.17
N ASP A 46 5.65 -16.94 1.88
CA ASP A 46 6.59 -17.44 0.87
C ASP A 46 7.90 -16.70 1.10
N LYS A 47 8.80 -17.28 1.90
CA LYS A 47 10.11 -16.68 2.15
C LYS A 47 10.83 -16.49 0.82
N PRO A 48 11.20 -15.24 0.47
CA PRO A 48 12.05 -15.04 -0.70
C PRO A 48 13.36 -15.79 -0.45
N LYS A 49 13.64 -16.79 -1.29
CA LYS A 49 14.90 -17.53 -1.26
C LYS A 49 16.02 -16.59 -1.72
N GLY A 50 16.63 -15.89 -0.78
CA GLY A 50 17.92 -15.24 -0.94
C GLY A 50 17.87 -13.73 -1.19
N SER A 51 18.19 -12.96 -0.15
CA SER A 51 19.36 -12.08 -0.11
C SER A 51 19.51 -11.61 1.33
N LEU A 52 20.75 -11.48 1.80
CA LEU A 52 21.11 -11.13 3.18
C LEU A 52 21.38 -9.61 3.30
N TYR A 53 20.98 -8.86 2.29
CA TYR A 53 21.25 -7.44 2.13
C TYR A 53 19.93 -6.70 1.91
N ALA A 54 19.72 -5.68 2.74
CA ALA A 54 18.61 -4.73 2.65
C ALA A 54 18.67 -3.94 1.34
N ASP A 55 18.31 -4.60 0.24
CA ASP A 55 18.13 -3.99 -1.07
C ASP A 55 16.71 -3.41 -1.17
N PRO A 56 16.50 -2.35 -1.97
CA PRO A 56 15.16 -1.84 -2.27
C PRO A 56 14.22 -2.91 -2.85
N GLU A 57 14.76 -4.02 -3.37
CA GLU A 57 14.03 -5.23 -3.75
C GLU A 57 13.34 -5.92 -2.55
N GLU A 58 13.94 -5.87 -1.35
CA GLU A 58 13.34 -6.44 -0.14
C GLU A 58 12.09 -5.67 0.30
N LEU A 59 12.10 -4.33 0.25
CA LEU A 59 10.91 -3.52 0.56
C LEU A 59 9.73 -3.90 -0.34
N GLY A 60 10.00 -4.06 -1.64
CA GLY A 60 9.03 -4.57 -2.61
C GLY A 60 8.57 -5.99 -2.30
N ALA A 61 9.48 -6.87 -1.86
CA ALA A 61 9.17 -8.25 -1.48
C ALA A 61 8.28 -8.33 -0.22
N TYR A 62 8.57 -7.53 0.81
CA TYR A 62 7.74 -7.43 2.02
C TYR A 62 6.34 -6.88 1.71
N MET A 63 6.27 -5.80 0.94
CA MET A 63 5.00 -5.21 0.50
C MET A 63 4.21 -6.21 -0.37
N GLY A 64 4.87 -6.90 -1.30
CA GLY A 64 4.25 -7.87 -2.19
C GLY A 64 3.72 -9.10 -1.47
N SER A 65 4.49 -9.66 -0.54
CA SER A 65 4.07 -10.81 0.28
C SER A 65 2.90 -10.46 1.19
N ILE A 66 2.93 -9.31 1.86
CA ILE A 66 1.82 -8.81 2.68
C ILE A 66 0.59 -8.49 1.83
N TRP A 67 0.76 -7.89 0.66
CA TRP A 67 -0.34 -7.63 -0.26
C TRP A 67 -0.99 -8.93 -0.74
N LEU A 68 -0.20 -9.95 -1.08
CA LEU A 68 -0.68 -11.26 -1.48
C LEU A 68 -1.41 -11.97 -0.32
N LEU A 69 -0.91 -11.86 0.91
CA LEU A 69 -1.59 -12.34 2.12
C LEU A 69 -2.93 -11.63 2.37
N THR A 70 -2.96 -10.32 2.12
CA THR A 70 -4.16 -9.48 2.24
C THR A 70 -5.18 -9.89 1.18
N ARG A 71 -4.76 -10.07 -0.08
CA ARG A 71 -5.61 -10.46 -1.21
C ARG A 71 -6.16 -11.88 -1.08
N THR A 72 -5.36 -12.82 -0.60
CA THR A 72 -5.77 -14.22 -0.39
C THR A 72 -6.62 -14.43 0.86
N GLY A 73 -6.73 -13.42 1.72
CA GLY A 73 -7.51 -13.51 2.96
C GLY A 73 -6.90 -14.43 4.02
N ARG A 74 -5.66 -14.91 3.83
CA ARG A 74 -4.97 -15.79 4.79
C ARG A 74 -4.75 -15.11 6.15
N PHE A 75 -4.71 -13.78 6.19
CA PHE A 75 -4.65 -12.98 7.43
C PHE A 75 -5.83 -13.25 8.37
N ARG A 76 -6.96 -13.81 7.90
CA ARG A 76 -8.08 -14.23 8.75
C ARG A 76 -7.74 -15.42 9.65
N ARG A 77 -6.62 -16.11 9.44
CA ARG A 77 -6.13 -17.17 10.33
C ARG A 77 -5.35 -16.63 11.54
N ILE A 78 -4.88 -15.38 11.48
CA ILE A 78 -4.15 -14.72 12.57
C ILE A 78 -5.10 -14.55 13.75
N LEU A 79 -4.72 -14.99 14.95
CA LEU A 79 -5.61 -14.97 16.12
C LEU A 79 -5.75 -13.56 16.73
N SER A 80 -4.71 -12.75 16.64
CA SER A 80 -4.64 -11.41 17.21
C SER A 80 -5.52 -10.41 16.45
N ARG A 81 -6.59 -9.95 17.13
CA ARG A 81 -7.47 -8.87 16.65
C ARG A 81 -6.74 -7.58 16.23
N PRO A 82 -5.74 -7.06 16.97
CA PRO A 82 -5.07 -5.81 16.56
C PRO A 82 -4.33 -5.96 15.23
N VAL A 83 -3.69 -7.12 15.01
CA VAL A 83 -2.94 -7.40 13.77
C VAL A 83 -3.88 -7.53 12.57
N ARG A 84 -5.05 -8.13 12.75
CA ARG A 84 -6.09 -8.12 11.70
C ARG A 84 -6.51 -6.72 11.31
N VAL A 85 -6.68 -5.81 12.27
CA VAL A 85 -7.03 -4.40 11.99
C VAL A 85 -5.90 -3.72 11.22
N LEU A 86 -4.63 -3.97 11.59
CA LEU A 86 -3.47 -3.48 10.85
C LEU A 86 -3.46 -3.98 9.39
N PHE A 87 -3.80 -5.24 9.13
CA PHE A 87 -3.96 -5.76 7.76
C PHE A 87 -5.04 -5.02 6.97
N TRP A 88 -6.18 -4.75 7.60
CA TRP A 88 -7.26 -3.96 6.97
C TRP A 88 -6.83 -2.52 6.70
N LEU A 89 -6.15 -1.87 7.65
CA LEU A 89 -5.62 -0.52 7.49
C LEU A 89 -4.58 -0.49 6.36
N ASN A 90 -3.67 -1.46 6.30
CA ASN A 90 -2.68 -1.57 5.24
C ASN A 90 -3.33 -1.71 3.86
N GLY A 91 -4.36 -2.55 3.74
CA GLY A 91 -5.15 -2.68 2.52
C GLY A 91 -5.88 -1.38 2.13
N LEU A 92 -6.42 -0.66 3.11
CA LEU A 92 -7.12 0.61 2.89
C LEU A 92 -6.17 1.73 2.43
N ILE A 93 -4.97 1.80 3.01
CA ILE A 93 -3.93 2.74 2.58
C ILE A 93 -3.49 2.42 1.14
N GLY A 94 -3.27 1.13 0.83
CA GLY A 94 -2.96 0.71 -0.54
C GLY A 94 -4.07 1.07 -1.53
N ALA A 95 -5.34 0.91 -1.15
CA ALA A 95 -6.47 1.31 -1.99
C ALA A 95 -6.56 2.83 -2.19
N LEU A 96 -6.31 3.62 -1.15
CA LEU A 96 -6.25 5.09 -1.25
C LEU A 96 -5.12 5.56 -2.17
N MET A 97 -3.96 4.90 -2.12
CA MET A 97 -2.85 5.19 -3.02
C MET A 97 -3.22 4.88 -4.47
N VAL A 98 -3.74 3.68 -4.75
CA VAL A 98 -4.18 3.29 -6.10
C VAL A 98 -5.26 4.25 -6.61
N GLY A 99 -6.23 4.61 -5.76
CA GLY A 99 -7.26 5.58 -6.09
C GLY A 99 -6.69 6.96 -6.41
N SER A 100 -5.72 7.45 -5.63
CA SER A 100 -5.04 8.72 -5.88
C SER A 100 -4.29 8.71 -7.21
N THR A 101 -3.58 7.62 -7.52
CA THR A 101 -2.91 7.46 -8.82
C THR A 101 -3.90 7.41 -9.97
N LEU A 102 -5.03 6.69 -9.82
CA LEU A 102 -6.07 6.64 -10.84
C LEU A 102 -6.71 8.01 -11.09
N ILE A 103 -6.95 8.80 -10.04
CA ILE A 103 -7.47 10.18 -10.16
C ILE A 103 -6.49 11.05 -10.94
N ILE A 104 -5.18 10.95 -10.66
CA ILE A 104 -4.16 11.65 -11.43
C ILE A 104 -4.19 11.18 -12.89
N CYS A 105 -4.16 9.88 -13.16
CA CYS A 105 -4.19 9.35 -14.53
C CYS A 105 -5.45 9.75 -15.30
N LEU A 106 -6.62 9.76 -14.65
CA LEU A 106 -7.89 10.22 -15.23
C LEU A 106 -7.86 11.71 -15.57
N ALA A 107 -7.15 12.52 -14.80
CA ALA A 107 -6.98 13.93 -15.11
C ALA A 107 -6.09 14.21 -16.33
N PHE A 108 -5.22 13.26 -16.71
CA PHE A 108 -4.35 13.35 -17.89
C PHE A 108 -4.90 12.63 -19.13
N LEU A 109 -6.02 11.90 -19.02
CA LEU A 109 -6.68 11.29 -20.17
C LEU A 109 -7.40 12.38 -21.00
N PRO A 110 -7.33 12.34 -22.34
CA PRO A 110 -8.08 13.25 -23.21
C PRO A 110 -9.58 12.91 -23.15
N GLY A 111 -10.24 13.32 -22.08
CA GLY A 111 -11.69 13.35 -21.92
C GLY A 111 -12.26 14.74 -22.25
N PRO A 112 -13.60 14.93 -22.23
CA PRO A 112 -14.31 16.12 -22.76
C PRO A 112 -14.08 17.43 -21.98
N TRP A 113 -12.99 17.53 -21.23
CA TRP A 113 -12.55 18.70 -20.48
C TRP A 113 -11.53 19.55 -21.25
N HIS A 114 -11.12 19.11 -22.45
CA HIS A 114 -10.31 19.88 -23.41
C HIS A 114 -11.19 20.54 -24.48
#